data_AF-A0A2V9PGX4-F1
#
_entry.id   AF-A0A2V9PGX4-F1
#
_cell.length_a   1.000
_cell.length_b   1.000
_cell.length_c   1.000
_cell.angle_alpha   90.00
_cell.angle_beta   90.00
_cell.angle_gamma   90.00
#
_symmetry.space_group_name_H-M   'P 1'
#
loop_
_entity.id
_entity.type
_entity.pdbx_description
1 polymer ?
#
loop_
_entity_poly.entity_id
_entity_poly.type
_entity_poly.pdbx_seq_one_letter_code
_entity_poly.pdbx_strand_id
1 'polypeptide(L)' 'NDGSVGVMFINKDPKNNATVKVTVTGASLAAKGTRFDFGKSNPASQYAVAGVPADGLGNSFTVIVPSYTITDLVIPKAQ' A
#
# COMPACT_ATOMS: atom_id res chain seq x y z
N ASN A 1 -2.81 4.99 -22.16
CA ASN A 1 -2.00 5.45 -21.02
C ASN A 1 -2.35 4.64 -19.78
N ASP A 2 -1.63 3.55 -19.64
CA ASP A 2 -1.58 2.50 -18.61
C ASP A 2 -0.96 2.94 -17.26
N GLY A 3 -1.16 4.19 -16.87
CA GLY A 3 -0.54 4.75 -15.66
C GLY A 3 -1.08 4.15 -14.35
N SER A 4 -0.26 4.22 -13.30
CA SER A 4 -0.62 3.84 -11.93
C SER A 4 -0.39 4.99 -10.94
N VAL A 5 -1.07 4.95 -9.80
CA VAL A 5 -0.81 5.80 -8.64
C VAL A 5 -0.07 4.97 -7.59
N GLY A 6 1.10 5.45 -7.16
CA GLY A 6 1.82 4.91 -6.02
C GLY A 6 1.47 5.69 -4.74
N VAL A 7 1.16 4.99 -3.66
CA VAL A 7 0.90 5.60 -2.34
C VAL A 7 1.74 4.88 -1.28
N MET A 8 2.58 5.64 -0.58
CA MET A 8 3.44 5.15 0.49
C MET A 8 2.90 5.56 1.86
N PHE A 9 2.83 4.61 2.77
CA PHE A 9 2.47 4.83 4.16
C PHE A 9 3.63 4.43 5.06
N ILE A 10 3.93 5.27 6.06
CA ILE A 10 4.99 4.99 7.04
C ILE A 10 4.38 5.01 8.43
N ASN A 11 4.28 3.84 9.07
CA ASN A 11 3.88 3.76 10.46
C ASN A 11 5.11 3.79 11.37
N LYS A 12 5.29 4.89 12.10
CA LYS A 12 6.40 5.07 13.03
C LYS A 12 6.11 4.53 14.44
N ASP A 13 4.87 4.11 14.73
CA ASP A 13 4.52 3.50 16.01
C ASP A 13 5.13 2.09 16.07
N PRO A 14 5.99 1.79 17.05
CA PRO A 14 6.64 0.48 17.16
C PRO A 14 5.75 -0.62 17.77
N LYS A 15 4.54 -0.28 18.24
CA LYS A 15 3.65 -1.16 18.99
C LYS A 15 2.30 -1.37 18.32
N ASN A 16 1.75 -0.35 17.69
CA ASN A 16 0.37 -0.38 17.18
C ASN A 16 0.31 -0.33 15.66
N ASN A 17 -0.65 -1.04 15.08
CA ASN A 17 -1.00 -0.90 13.67
C ASN A 17 -1.79 0.41 13.47
N ALA A 18 -1.54 1.08 12.35
CA ALA A 18 -2.32 2.24 11.94
C ALA A 18 -3.42 1.82 10.96
N THR A 19 -4.64 2.28 11.18
CA THR A 19 -5.74 2.16 10.22
C THR A 19 -5.94 3.49 9.53
N VAL A 20 -5.72 3.55 8.21
CA VAL A 20 -5.73 4.78 7.43
C VAL A 20 -6.86 4.72 6.41
N LYS A 21 -7.74 5.74 6.44
CA LYS A 21 -8.74 5.97 5.40
C LYS A 21 -8.15 6.88 4.34
N VAL A 22 -8.22 6.47 3.09
CA VAL A 22 -7.60 7.16 1.96
C VAL A 22 -8.68 7.57 0.97
N THR A 23 -8.61 8.81 0.52
CA THR A 23 -9.40 9.31 -0.61
C THR A 23 -8.44 9.88 -1.66
N VAL A 24 -8.54 9.39 -2.89
CA VAL A 24 -7.75 9.86 -4.03
C VAL A 24 -8.67 10.58 -5.01
N THR A 25 -8.34 11.83 -5.33
CA THR A 25 -9.05 12.67 -6.30
C THR A 25 -8.22 12.90 -7.56
N GLY A 26 -8.86 13.20 -8.69
CA GLY A 26 -8.16 13.55 -9.95
C GLY A 26 -7.72 12.37 -10.81
N ALA A 27 -8.06 11.14 -10.42
CA ALA A 27 -7.90 9.92 -11.21
C ALA A 27 -9.08 8.97 -10.95
N SER A 28 -9.35 8.03 -11.86
CA SER A 28 -10.18 6.86 -11.57
C SER A 28 -9.26 5.66 -11.35
N LEU A 29 -9.41 4.97 -10.22
CA LEU A 29 -8.50 3.89 -9.80
C LEU A 29 -9.19 2.53 -9.86
N ALA A 30 -8.45 1.51 -10.26
CA ALA A 30 -8.92 0.12 -10.26
C ALA A 30 -9.16 -0.38 -8.82
N ALA A 31 -10.05 -1.36 -8.70
CA ALA A 31 -10.34 -2.02 -7.41
C ALA A 31 -9.22 -2.96 -6.94
N LYS A 32 -8.21 -3.20 -7.79
CA LYS A 32 -7.08 -4.10 -7.55
C LYS A 32 -5.76 -3.38 -7.79
N GLY A 33 -4.71 -3.82 -7.12
CA GLY A 33 -3.36 -3.32 -7.26
C GLY A 33 -2.33 -4.26 -6.64
N THR A 34 -1.16 -3.73 -6.34
CA THR A 34 -0.06 -4.47 -5.69
C THR A 34 0.33 -3.78 -4.40
N ARG A 35 0.54 -4.56 -3.34
CA ARG A 35 1.01 -4.11 -2.03
C ARG A 35 2.42 -4.61 -1.77
N PHE A 36 3.25 -3.76 -1.19
CA PHE A 36 4.57 -4.10 -0.69
C PHE A 36 4.66 -3.67 0.77
N ASP A 37 5.20 -4.54 1.63
CA ASP A 37 5.41 -4.22 3.04
C ASP A 37 6.89 -4.42 3.40
N PHE A 38 7.50 -3.36 3.93
CA PHE A 38 8.87 -3.36 4.41
C PHE A 38 8.92 -2.93 5.88
N GLY A 39 9.30 -3.85 6.76
CA GLY A 39 9.40 -3.63 8.19
C GLY A 39 10.16 -4.75 8.90
N LYS A 40 10.02 -4.82 10.23
CA LYS A 40 10.79 -5.76 11.07
C LYS A 40 10.60 -7.24 10.73
N SER A 41 9.48 -7.60 10.12
CA SER A 41 9.17 -8.98 9.72
C SER A 41 9.91 -9.41 8.45
N ASN A 42 10.47 -8.47 7.68
CA ASN A 42 11.21 -8.81 6.48
C ASN A 42 12.60 -9.35 6.86
N PRO A 43 13.06 -10.46 6.26
CA PRO A 43 14.37 -11.01 6.54
C PRO A 43 15.47 -10.06 6.10
N ALA A 44 16.39 -9.73 7.02
CA ALA A 44 17.49 -8.79 6.76
C ALA A 44 18.46 -9.23 5.65
N SER A 45 18.45 -10.52 5.29
CA SER A 45 19.26 -11.09 4.21
C SER A 45 18.63 -10.96 2.82
N GLN A 46 17.38 -10.50 2.72
CA GLN A 46 16.69 -10.32 1.45
C GLN A 46 16.46 -8.83 1.18
N TYR A 47 17.12 -8.32 0.14
CA TYR A 47 16.95 -6.93 -0.32
C TYR A 47 15.65 -6.71 -1.09
N ALA A 48 14.99 -7.79 -1.54
CA ALA A 48 13.77 -7.72 -2.30
C ALA A 48 12.54 -7.77 -1.39
N VAL A 49 11.64 -6.81 -1.56
CA VAL A 49 10.30 -6.82 -0.97
C VAL A 49 9.34 -7.42 -1.99
N ALA A 50 8.80 -8.59 -1.71
CA ALA A 50 7.84 -9.23 -2.60
C ALA A 50 6.51 -8.46 -2.61
N GLY A 51 6.02 -8.15 -3.81
CA GLY A 51 4.69 -7.60 -3.99
C GLY A 51 3.63 -8.68 -3.86
N VAL A 52 2.52 -8.37 -3.19
CA VAL A 52 1.34 -9.22 -3.07
C VAL A 52 0.12 -8.52 -3.68
N PRO A 53 -0.86 -9.28 -4.21
CA PRO A 53 -2.12 -8.68 -4.68
C PRO A 53 -2.82 -7.88 -3.58
N ALA A 54 -3.38 -6.74 -3.94
CA ALA A 54 -4.22 -5.92 -3.09
C ALA A 54 -5.59 -5.74 -3.74
N ASP A 55 -6.64 -6.06 -3.00
CA ASP A 55 -8.04 -5.91 -3.42
C ASP A 55 -8.76 -4.86 -2.57
N GLY A 56 -9.99 -4.48 -2.96
CA GLY A 56 -10.80 -3.52 -2.21
C GLY A 56 -10.26 -2.09 -2.27
N LEU A 57 -9.49 -1.79 -3.32
CA LEU A 57 -8.98 -0.45 -3.61
C LEU A 57 -10.03 0.38 -4.36
N GLY A 58 -9.56 1.39 -5.08
CA GLY A 58 -10.38 2.37 -5.80
C GLY A 58 -10.07 3.78 -5.30
N ASN A 59 -10.98 4.71 -5.55
CA ASN A 59 -10.81 6.11 -5.13
C ASN A 59 -10.98 6.34 -3.63
N SER A 60 -11.56 5.38 -2.91
CA SER A 60 -11.68 5.43 -1.47
C SER A 60 -11.50 4.04 -0.90
N PHE A 61 -10.52 3.87 0.00
CA PHE A 61 -10.18 2.59 0.59
C PHE A 61 -9.63 2.77 2.00
N THR A 62 -9.56 1.67 2.75
CA THR A 62 -8.91 1.62 4.05
C THR A 62 -7.69 0.71 3.95
N VAL A 63 -6.56 1.16 4.49
CA VAL A 63 -5.34 0.36 4.59
C VAL A 63 -4.93 0.22 6.05
N ILE A 64 -4.56 -0.99 6.44
CA ILE A 64 -3.91 -1.25 7.72
C ILE A 64 -2.40 -1.29 7.46
N VAL A 65 -1.67 -0.44 8.17
CA VAL A 65 -0.19 -0.33 8.10
C VAL A 65 0.36 -0.92 9.40
N PRO A 66 1.10 -2.04 9.35
CA PRO A 66 1.62 -2.69 10.55
C PRO A 66 2.53 -1.76 11.37
N SER A 67 2.71 -2.06 12.67
CA SER A 67 3.64 -1.33 13.52
C SER A 67 5.06 -1.33 12.93
N TYR A 68 5.70 -0.16 12.87
CA TYR A 68 7.07 0.01 12.38
C TYR A 68 7.32 -0.54 10.96
N THR A 69 6.35 -0.35 10.08
CA THR A 69 6.37 -0.84 8.69
C THR A 69 6.08 0.30 7.71
N ILE A 70 6.77 0.26 6.57
CA ILE A 70 6.44 0.98 5.35
C ILE A 70 5.53 0.08 4.51
N THR A 71 4.38 0.59 4.11
CA THR A 71 3.46 -0.08 3.18
C THR A 71 3.36 0.75 1.92
N ASP A 72 3.62 0.16 0.76
CA ASP A 72 3.38 0.77 -0.54
C ASP A 72 2.20 0.11 -1.24
N LEU A 73 1.35 0.91 -1.87
CA LEU A 73 0.30 0.48 -2.79
C LEU A 73 0.55 1.05 -4.18
N VAL A 74 0.58 0.19 -5.19
CA VAL A 74 0.59 0.57 -6.60
C VAL A 74 -0.77 0.23 -7.17
N ILE A 75 -1.54 1.26 -7.53
CA ILE A 75 -2.94 1.15 -7.95
C ILE A 75 -3.05 1.59 -9.42
N PRO A 76 -3.31 0.66 -10.36
CA PRO A 76 -3.59 1.00 -11.74
C PRO A 76 -4.78 1.96 -11.87
N LYS A 77 -4.78 2.76 -12.93
CA LYS A 77 -5.98 3.48 -13.35
C LYS A 77 -7.07 2.48 -13.75
N ALA A 78 -8.33 2.84 -13.48
CA ALA A 78 -9.47 2.08 -14.00
C ALA A 78 -9.47 2.11 -15.54
N GLN A 79 -9.95 1.03 -16.16
CA GLN A 79 -10.16 0.93 -17.60
C GLN A 79 -11.43 1.65 -18.03
#